data_AF-A0AAW6FPQ4-F1
#
_entry.id   AF-A0AAW6FPQ4-F1
#
_cell.length_a   1.000
_cell.length_b   1.000
_cell.length_c   1.000
_cell.angle_alpha   90.00
_cell.angle_beta   90.00
_cell.angle_gamma   90.00
#
_symmetry.space_group_name_H-M   'P 1'
#
loop_
_entity.id
_entity.type
_entity.pdbx_description
1 polymer ?
#
loop_
_entity_poly.entity_id
_entity_poly.type
_entity_poly.pdbx_seq_one_letter_code
_entity_poly.pdbx_strand_id
1 'polypeptide(L)' 'MAKKGTSKTIAESPLPEITGNRQKDWQTFRRRKSIDFGIRLLERYVPHNVRLIAYCRASRNLKYITENLNAILHADN' A
#
# COMPACT_ATOMS: atom_id res chain seq x y z
N MET A 1 -40.85 13.06 6.78
CA MET A 1 -40.30 12.27 5.65
C MET A 1 -38.82 12.01 5.92
N ALA A 2 -38.44 10.80 6.34
CA ALA A 2 -37.06 10.45 6.67
C ALA A 2 -36.35 9.90 5.41
N LYS A 3 -35.32 10.60 4.93
CA LYS A 3 -34.42 10.10 3.88
C LYS A 3 -33.54 9.00 4.49
N LYS A 4 -33.89 7.75 4.20
CA LYS A 4 -33.14 6.55 4.60
C LYS A 4 -31.84 6.53 3.78
N GLY A 5 -30.78 7.10 4.35
CA GLY A 5 -29.44 7.01 3.79
C GLY A 5 -29.01 5.56 3.79
N THR A 6 -28.96 4.94 2.62
CA THR A 6 -28.39 3.62 2.42
C THR A 6 -26.90 3.71 2.74
N SER A 7 -26.51 3.18 3.91
CA SER A 7 -25.12 2.88 4.21
C SER A 7 -24.61 1.93 3.14
N LYS A 8 -23.89 2.46 2.14
CA LYS A 8 -23.12 1.64 1.22
C LYS A 8 -22.05 0.97 2.06
N THR A 9 -22.25 -0.30 2.39
CA THR A 9 -21.17 -1.19 2.81
C THR A 9 -20.14 -1.17 1.69
N ILE A 10 -19.08 -0.38 1.85
CA ILE A 10 -17.96 -0.37 0.91
C ILE A 10 -17.32 -1.74 1.12
N ALA A 11 -17.67 -2.70 0.27
CA ALA A 11 -16.98 -3.97 0.25
C ALA A 11 -15.49 -3.65 0.04
N GLU A 12 -14.69 -3.86 1.09
CA GLU A 12 -13.24 -3.73 1.01
C GLU A 12 -12.79 -4.67 -0.10
N SER A 13 -12.44 -4.10 -1.25
CA SER A 13 -11.89 -4.88 -2.34
C SER A 13 -10.66 -5.63 -1.80
N PRO A 14 -10.53 -6.93 -2.10
CA PRO A 14 -9.41 -7.71 -1.57
C PRO A 14 -8.09 -7.04 -1.91
N LEU A 15 -7.16 -7.07 -0.96
CA LEU A 15 -5.82 -6.54 -1.19
C LEU A 15 -5.21 -7.26 -2.41
N PRO A 16 -4.59 -6.51 -3.34
CA PRO A 16 -3.93 -7.14 -4.48
C PRO A 16 -2.89 -8.16 -4.04
N GLU A 17 -2.70 -9.18 -4.87
CA GLU A 17 -1.62 -10.15 -4.68
C GLU A 17 -0.26 -9.50 -5.01
N ILE A 18 0.78 -9.89 -4.26
CA ILE A 18 2.15 -9.43 -4.51
C ILE A 18 2.82 -10.44 -5.42
N THR A 19 3.13 -10.02 -6.64
CA THR A 19 3.62 -10.90 -7.71
C THR A 19 5.11 -11.22 -7.60
N GLY A 20 5.86 -10.44 -6.81
CA GLY A 20 7.33 -10.54 -6.75
C GLY A 20 8.03 -9.83 -7.91
N ASN A 21 7.28 -9.30 -8.89
CA ASN A 21 7.79 -8.41 -9.91
C ASN A 21 7.66 -6.96 -9.41
N ARG A 22 8.80 -6.35 -9.06
CA ARG A 22 8.88 -4.99 -8.49
C ARG A 22 8.11 -3.96 -9.30
N GLN A 23 8.24 -3.98 -10.62
CA GLN A 23 7.59 -3.01 -11.50
C GLN A 23 6.07 -3.21 -11.54
N LYS A 24 5.58 -4.45 -11.66
CA LYS A 24 4.14 -4.75 -11.66
C LYS A 24 3.50 -4.42 -10.30
N ASP A 25 4.18 -4.75 -9.22
CA ASP A 25 3.71 -4.48 -7.86
C ASP A 25 3.68 -2.98 -7.57
N TRP A 26 4.68 -2.23 -8.04
CA TRP A 26 4.71 -0.77 -7.98
C TRP A 26 3.55 -0.15 -8.77
N GLN A 27 3.31 -0.60 -10.01
CA GLN A 27 2.19 -0.11 -10.81
C GLN A 27 0.84 -0.40 -10.15
N THR A 28 0.69 -1.60 -9.57
CA THR A 28 -0.51 -1.99 -8.83
C THR A 28 -0.74 -1.07 -7.63
N PHE A 29 0.31 -0.78 -6.86
CA PHE A 29 0.24 0.18 -5.75
C PHE A 29 -0.13 1.58 -6.23
N ARG A 30 0.49 2.09 -7.30
CA ARG A 30 0.17 3.42 -7.85
C ARG A 30 -1.29 3.55 -8.30
N ARG A 31 -1.88 2.49 -8.83
CA ARG A 31 -3.29 2.46 -9.25
C ARG A 31 -4.25 2.39 -8.06
N ARG A 32 -3.95 1.54 -7.07
CA ARG A 32 -4.83 1.31 -5.92
C ARG A 32 -4.69 2.36 -4.82
N LYS A 33 -3.49 2.93 -4.65
CA LYS A 33 -3.10 3.85 -3.57
C LYS A 33 -3.52 3.34 -2.18
N SER A 34 -3.44 2.02 -1.97
CA SER A 34 -3.83 1.36 -0.72
C SER A 34 -2.65 1.35 0.25
N ILE A 35 -2.87 1.90 1.45
CA ILE A 35 -1.89 1.93 2.54
C ILE A 35 -1.50 0.50 2.94
N ASP A 36 -2.49 -0.37 3.17
CA ASP A 36 -2.25 -1.74 3.61
C ASP A 36 -1.50 -2.55 2.55
N PHE A 37 -1.82 -2.36 1.26
CA PHE A 37 -1.03 -2.97 0.18
C PHE A 37 0.41 -2.44 0.17
N GLY A 38 0.61 -1.13 0.35
CA GLY A 38 1.94 -0.53 0.40
C GLY A 38 2.79 -1.04 1.57
N ILE A 39 2.18 -1.24 2.74
CA ILE A 39 2.85 -1.85 3.90
C ILE A 39 3.26 -3.30 3.59
N ARG A 40 2.39 -4.10 2.99
CA ARG A 40 2.73 -5.49 2.60
C ARG A 40 3.87 -5.53 1.57
N LEU A 41 3.93 -4.54 0.66
CA LEU A 41 5.06 -4.41 -0.26
C LEU A 41 6.37 -4.10 0.48
N LEU A 42 6.35 -3.19 1.47
CA LEU A 42 7.53 -2.92 2.29
C LEU A 42 7.99 -4.17 3.06
N GLU A 43 7.06 -4.92 3.65
CA GLU A 43 7.35 -6.19 4.32
C GLU A 43 7.97 -7.23 3.39
N ARG A 44 7.53 -7.28 2.13
CA ARG A 44 8.06 -8.23 1.14
C ARG A 44 9.45 -7.85 0.63
N TYR A 45 9.66 -6.57 0.32
CA TYR A 45 10.85 -6.12 -0.41
C TYR A 45 11.96 -5.59 0.50
N VAL A 46 11.63 -5.13 1.70
CA VAL A 46 12.61 -4.67 2.69
C VAL A 46 12.33 -5.28 4.08
N PRO A 47 12.25 -6.62 4.21
CA PRO A 47 11.88 -7.28 5.46
C PRO A 47 12.81 -6.93 6.63
N HIS A 48 14.07 -6.60 6.32
CA HIS A 48 15.07 -6.23 7.31
C HIS A 48 14.88 -4.82 7.88
N ASN A 49 14.16 -3.92 7.19
CA ASN A 49 13.94 -2.55 7.64
C ASN A 49 12.70 -2.46 8.53
N VAL A 50 12.74 -3.17 9.66
CA VAL A 50 11.63 -3.28 10.62
C VAL A 50 11.16 -1.94 11.17
N ARG A 51 12.09 -0.97 11.34
CA ARG A 51 11.78 0.39 11.82
C ARG A 51 10.93 1.15 10.80
N LEU A 52 11.29 1.08 9.52
CA LEU A 52 10.51 1.69 8.45
C LEU A 52 9.10 1.10 8.39
N ILE A 53 8.99 -0.23 8.42
CA ILE A 53 7.69 -0.93 8.38
C ILE A 53 6.82 -0.52 9.58
N ALA A 54 7.40 -0.52 10.80
CA ALA A 54 6.69 -0.11 12.01
C ALA A 54 6.19 1.33 11.92
N TYR A 55 7.02 2.26 11.45
CA TYR A 55 6.62 3.65 11.25
C TYR A 55 5.52 3.80 10.20
N CYS A 56 5.61 3.10 9.06
CA CYS A 56 4.57 3.09 8.03
C CYS A 56 3.24 2.53 8.55
N ARG A 57 3.28 1.48 9.38
CA ARG A 57 2.09 0.91 10.05
C ARG A 57 1.46 1.89 11.03
N ALA A 58 2.26 2.58 11.84
CA ALA A 58 1.78 3.54 12.84
C ALA A 58 1.26 4.84 12.20
N SER A 59 2.02 5.42 11.27
CA SER A 59 1.67 6.69 10.63
C SER A 59 0.53 6.55 9.61
N ARG A 60 0.41 5.37 8.97
CA ARG A 60 -0.49 5.13 7.83
C ARG A 60 -0.42 6.25 6.77
N ASN A 61 0.75 6.88 6.62
CA ASN A 61 0.93 8.02 5.73
C ASN A 61 1.24 7.57 4.31
N LEU A 62 0.26 7.71 3.41
CA LEU A 62 0.37 7.29 2.02
C LEU A 62 1.54 7.97 1.27
N LYS A 63 1.79 9.27 1.52
CA LYS A 63 2.89 10.00 0.87
C LYS A 63 4.22 9.35 1.22
N TYR A 64 4.46 9.15 2.51
CA TYR A 64 5.68 8.55 3.01
C TYR A 64 5.87 7.11 2.52
N ILE A 65 4.80 6.30 2.52
CA ILE A 65 4.82 4.93 1.97
C ILE A 65 5.17 4.94 0.47
N THR A 66 4.60 5.89 -0.29
CA THR A 66 4.86 6.03 -1.73
C THR A 66 6.31 6.39 -2.01
N GLU A 67 6.88 7.35 -1.28
CA GLU A 67 8.28 7.77 -1.43
C GLU A 67 9.24 6.62 -1.15
N ASN A 68 9.01 5.86 -0.06
CA ASN A 68 9.83 4.71 0.29
C ASN A 68 9.70 3.57 -0.73
N LEU A 69 8.48 3.24 -1.16
CA LEU A 69 8.26 2.21 -2.19
C LEU A 69 8.89 2.61 -3.53
N ASN A 70 8.84 3.89 -3.90
CA ASN A 70 9.52 4.37 -5.10
C ASN A 70 11.05 4.16 -4.97
N ALA A 71 11.64 4.52 -3.83
CA ALA A 71 13.07 4.31 -3.59
C ALA A 71 13.47 2.82 -3.60
N ILE A 72 12.59 1.91 -3.17
CA ILE A 72 12.89 0.47 -3.07
C ILE A 72 12.64 -0.26 -4.39
N LEU A 73 11.52 0.03 -5.04
CA LEU A 73 11.06 -0.70 -6.23
C LEU A 73 11.53 -0.08 -7.53
N HIS A 74 12.00 1.17 -7.50
CA HIS A 74 12.43 1.95 -8.66
C HIS A 74 13.90 2.41 -8.57
N ALA A 75 14.69 1.87 -7.63
CA ALA A 75 16.12 2.20 -7.47
C ALA A 75 17.04 1.74 -8.61
N ASP A 76 16.54 1.03 -9.62
CA ASP A 76 17.29 0.74 -10.85
C ASP A 76 17.09 1.87 -11.86
N ASN A 77 18.03 2.81 -11.85
CA ASN A 77 18.48 3.60 -12.99
C ASN A 77 19.98 3.86 -12.83
#